data_AF-A0A937RAT8-F1
#
_entry.id   AF-A0A937RAT8-F1
#
_cell.length_a   1.000
_cell.length_b   1.000
_cell.length_c   1.000
_cell.angle_alpha   90.00
_cell.angle_beta   90.00
_cell.angle_gamma   90.00
#
_symmetry.space_group_name_H-M   'P 1'
#
loop_
_entity.id
_entity.type
_entity.pdbx_description
1 polymer ?
#
loop_
_entity_poly.entity_id
_entity_poly.type
_entity_poly.pdbx_seq_one_letter_code
_entity_poly.pdbx_strand_id
1 'polypeptide(L)'
;MRALSQTFMNDLLNPDGLLHPILERVKQDHTLMLSIRKDYINIYYRGGNILRVKEQSSGPYSSFFDNKYNKSGVPSFGLPDVIERQGAARTWVDSFQDLKGIMDFYFSKYSKPEREFQQLVARENNLSTIANQSEYFVTDIEFADSDLGARFDILALRWLALQRKSSSNCRPALIEMKYGDGALSGKAGALKHLQDIDALISIADKYKTLLETMETQFNQLDELGLMAFNRVANLTKIKLDASEKPEVIFVLANHNPRSSKLSTILNDPEIEAYDHSSHFDLKFYVSSFAGYALHADCMVTLSQFRELLKSKNAEQGAALDGDSAALHPR
;
A
#
# COMPACT_ATOMS: atom_id res chain seq x y z
N MET A 1 -3.70 -5.69 18.74
CA MET A 1 -3.00 -4.54 18.13
C MET A 1 -1.81 -5.06 17.32
N ARG A 2 -1.68 -4.67 16.05
CA ARG A 2 -0.54 -5.06 15.19
C ARG A 2 0.61 -4.09 15.40
N ALA A 3 1.44 -4.40 16.39
CA ALA A 3 2.56 -3.58 16.79
C ALA A 3 3.76 -4.47 17.10
N LEU A 4 4.95 -3.92 16.95
CA LEU A 4 6.18 -4.53 17.47
C LEU A 4 6.32 -4.25 18.96
N SER A 5 6.94 -5.19 19.69
CA SER A 5 7.30 -4.99 21.09
C SER A 5 8.37 -3.90 21.23
N GLN A 6 8.54 -3.32 22.43
CA GLN A 6 9.62 -2.36 22.65
C GLN A 6 11.00 -3.00 22.45
N THR A 7 11.16 -4.28 22.82
CA THR A 7 12.39 -5.03 22.60
C THR A 7 12.69 -5.16 21.11
N PHE A 8 11.70 -5.52 20.30
CA PHE A 8 11.83 -5.60 18.84
C PHE A 8 12.21 -4.24 18.23
N MET A 9 11.53 -3.17 18.63
CA MET A 9 11.86 -1.80 18.19
C MET A 9 13.30 -1.42 18.57
N ASN A 10 13.72 -1.71 19.80
CA ASN A 10 15.08 -1.46 20.28
C ASN A 10 16.12 -2.24 19.46
N ASP A 11 15.85 -3.50 19.12
CA ASP A 11 16.74 -4.32 18.30
C ASP A 11 16.89 -3.83 16.86
N LEU A 12 15.88 -3.13 16.33
CA LEU A 12 15.95 -2.46 15.02
C LEU A 12 16.69 -1.12 15.10
N LEU A 13 16.41 -0.31 16.12
CA LEU A 13 16.88 1.08 16.23
C LEU A 13 18.33 1.19 16.73
N ASN A 14 18.70 0.39 17.72
CA ASN A 14 20.01 0.51 18.36
C ASN A 14 21.12 -0.02 17.43
N PRO A 15 22.26 0.69 17.28
CA PRO A 15 23.37 0.21 16.46
C PRO A 15 23.91 -1.18 16.84
N ASP A 16 23.79 -1.56 18.11
CA ASP A 16 24.18 -2.87 18.65
C ASP A 16 23.01 -3.88 18.70
N GLY A 17 21.80 -3.47 18.31
CA GLY A 17 20.59 -4.30 18.29
C GLY A 17 20.67 -5.43 17.26
N LEU A 18 20.00 -6.54 17.54
CA LEU A 18 20.09 -7.76 16.72
C LEU A 18 19.66 -7.56 15.25
N LEU A 19 18.66 -6.71 15.04
CA LEU A 19 17.98 -6.51 13.76
C LEU A 19 18.41 -5.23 13.04
N HIS A 20 19.25 -4.41 13.67
CA HIS A 20 19.74 -3.15 13.12
C HIS A 20 20.32 -3.27 11.70
N PRO A 21 21.13 -4.31 11.36
CA PRO A 21 21.61 -4.48 9.98
C PRO A 21 20.49 -4.58 8.94
N ILE A 22 19.35 -5.18 9.29
CA ILE A 22 18.19 -5.32 8.40
C ILE A 22 17.51 -3.97 8.20
N LEU A 23 17.31 -3.19 9.28
CA LEU A 23 16.72 -1.85 9.17
C LEU A 23 17.58 -0.94 8.29
N GLU A 24 18.89 -0.91 8.52
CA GLU A 24 19.82 -0.10 7.73
C GLU A 24 19.79 -0.49 6.26
N ARG A 25 19.73 -1.80 5.96
CA ARG A 25 19.58 -2.25 4.58
C ARG A 25 18.29 -1.78 3.94
N VAL A 26 17.17 -1.81 4.65
CA VAL A 26 15.87 -1.32 4.12
C VAL A 26 15.94 0.17 3.81
N LYS A 27 16.57 0.97 4.68
CA LYS A 27 16.74 2.42 4.45
C LYS A 27 17.62 2.72 3.24
N GLN A 28 18.63 1.90 2.97
CA GLN A 28 19.58 2.10 1.86
C GLN A 28 19.07 1.56 0.52
N ASP A 29 18.11 0.64 0.55
CA ASP A 29 17.62 -0.08 -0.62
C ASP A 29 16.15 0.24 -0.86
N HIS A 30 15.90 1.32 -1.61
CA HIS A 30 14.55 1.83 -1.88
C HIS A 30 13.65 0.88 -2.71
N THR A 31 14.14 -0.30 -3.10
CA THR A 31 13.29 -1.35 -3.68
C THR A 31 12.69 -2.28 -2.63
N LEU A 32 13.12 -2.15 -1.37
CA LEU A 32 12.58 -2.87 -0.22
C LEU A 32 11.53 -2.04 0.52
N MET A 33 10.59 -2.72 1.16
CA MET A 33 9.61 -2.09 2.05
C MET A 33 9.46 -2.93 3.32
N LEU A 34 9.69 -2.34 4.49
CA LEU A 34 9.38 -2.98 5.76
C LEU A 34 7.91 -2.74 6.09
N SER A 35 7.25 -3.81 6.53
CA SER A 35 5.85 -3.78 6.98
C SER A 35 5.75 -4.37 8.38
N ILE A 36 4.92 -3.75 9.22
CA ILE A 36 4.72 -4.15 10.61
C ILE A 36 3.47 -5.02 10.73
N ARG A 37 3.59 -6.13 11.47
CA ARG A 37 2.52 -7.06 11.78
C ARG A 37 2.49 -7.28 13.28
N LYS A 38 1.49 -7.99 13.80
CA LYS A 38 1.48 -8.40 15.21
C LYS A 38 2.66 -9.36 15.39
N ASP A 39 3.65 -9.02 16.21
CA ASP A 39 4.82 -9.85 16.58
C ASP A 39 5.87 -10.16 15.49
N TYR A 40 5.71 -9.62 14.28
CA TYR A 40 6.69 -9.80 13.21
C TYR A 40 6.74 -8.64 12.23
N ILE A 41 7.82 -8.60 11.44
CA ILE A 41 7.94 -7.79 10.24
C ILE A 41 8.02 -8.68 9.01
N ASN A 42 7.51 -8.17 7.89
CA ASN A 42 7.90 -8.66 6.56
C ASN A 42 8.68 -7.56 5.84
N ILE A 43 9.73 -7.95 5.14
CA ILE A 43 10.42 -7.12 4.16
C ILE A 43 9.91 -7.54 2.78
N TYR A 44 9.38 -6.58 2.03
CA TYR A 44 8.83 -6.81 0.70
C TYR A 44 9.79 -6.36 -0.40
N TYR A 45 9.89 -7.15 -1.46
CA TYR A 45 10.53 -6.82 -2.73
C TYR A 45 9.54 -7.13 -3.85
N ARG A 46 9.19 -6.13 -4.67
CA ARG A 46 8.21 -6.23 -5.78
C ARG A 46 6.86 -6.83 -5.33
N GLY A 47 6.42 -6.49 -4.13
CA GLY A 47 5.17 -6.99 -3.52
C GLY A 47 5.24 -8.42 -2.98
N GLY A 48 6.40 -9.09 -3.06
CA GLY A 48 6.65 -10.40 -2.47
C GLY A 48 7.47 -10.31 -1.18
N ASN A 49 7.22 -11.20 -0.22
CA ASN A 49 7.96 -11.23 1.05
C ASN A 49 9.35 -11.87 0.86
N ILE A 50 10.42 -11.07 0.89
CA ILE A 50 11.82 -11.53 0.78
C ILE A 50 12.38 -11.97 2.14
N LEU A 51 11.85 -11.46 3.25
CA LEU A 51 12.26 -11.87 4.58
C LEU A 51 11.14 -11.60 5.58
N ARG A 52 10.68 -12.63 6.28
CA ARG A 52 9.93 -12.47 7.53
C ARG A 52 10.86 -12.61 8.72
N VAL A 53 10.75 -11.70 9.69
CA VAL A 53 11.40 -11.82 11.00
C VAL A 53 10.32 -11.78 12.07
N LYS A 54 10.19 -12.84 12.86
CA LYS A 54 9.15 -13.00 13.88
C LYS A 54 9.77 -13.18 15.27
N GLU A 55 9.26 -12.43 16.24
CA GLU A 55 9.62 -12.55 17.65
C GLU A 55 9.13 -13.89 18.21
N GLN A 56 10.03 -14.62 18.88
CA GLN A 56 9.70 -15.89 19.55
C GLN A 56 9.54 -15.67 21.05
N SER A 57 8.73 -16.51 21.68
CA SER A 57 8.45 -16.45 23.13
C SER A 57 9.68 -16.69 24.02
N SER A 58 10.78 -17.22 23.48
CA SER A 58 12.00 -17.58 24.23
C SER A 58 13.23 -16.73 23.90
N GLY A 59 13.09 -15.56 23.26
CA GLY A 59 14.17 -14.57 23.15
C GLY A 59 14.69 -14.24 21.73
N PRO A 60 15.06 -15.19 20.86
CA PRO A 60 15.57 -14.85 19.53
C PRO A 60 14.46 -14.65 18.49
N TYR A 61 14.80 -14.15 17.31
CA TYR A 61 13.85 -14.01 16.20
C TYR A 61 13.96 -15.19 15.25
N SER A 62 12.83 -15.78 14.83
CA SER A 62 12.84 -16.68 13.67
C SER A 62 12.82 -15.89 12.38
N SER A 63 13.57 -16.34 11.37
CA SER A 63 13.64 -15.74 10.05
C SER A 63 13.22 -16.73 8.96
N PHE A 64 12.57 -16.22 7.90
CA PHE A 64 12.00 -17.08 6.86
C PHE A 64 11.96 -16.41 5.48
N PHE A 65 12.33 -17.17 4.45
CA PHE A 65 12.13 -16.87 3.02
C PHE A 65 11.26 -17.97 2.38
N ASP A 66 10.31 -17.59 1.53
CA ASP A 66 9.43 -18.56 0.87
C ASP A 66 10.13 -19.25 -0.30
N ASN A 67 10.54 -20.50 -0.09
CA ASN A 67 11.18 -21.33 -1.10
C ASN A 67 10.33 -21.56 -2.36
N LYS A 68 9.02 -21.24 -2.37
CA LYS A 68 8.19 -21.25 -3.59
C LYS A 68 8.69 -20.28 -4.66
N TYR A 69 9.42 -19.22 -4.27
CA TYR A 69 10.06 -18.33 -5.24
C TYR A 69 11.18 -19.04 -6.01
N ASN A 70 11.90 -19.97 -5.39
CA ASN A 70 13.04 -20.67 -5.99
C ASN A 70 12.62 -21.85 -6.88
N LYS A 71 11.79 -21.59 -7.90
CA LYS A 71 11.36 -22.62 -8.87
C LYS A 71 12.45 -23.02 -9.87
N SER A 72 13.51 -22.21 -10.01
CA SER A 72 14.67 -22.51 -10.86
C SER A 72 15.68 -23.45 -10.21
N GLY A 73 15.52 -23.74 -8.90
CA GLY A 73 16.37 -24.70 -8.20
C GLY A 73 17.78 -24.18 -7.90
N VAL A 74 17.93 -22.86 -7.70
CA VAL A 74 19.20 -22.27 -7.23
C VAL A 74 19.57 -22.93 -5.89
N PRO A 75 20.84 -23.33 -5.67
CA PRO A 75 21.25 -23.91 -4.39
C PRO A 75 20.89 -23.05 -3.19
N SER A 76 20.53 -23.69 -2.06
CA SER A 76 20.19 -22.98 -0.82
C SER A 76 21.36 -22.15 -0.32
N PHE A 77 21.11 -20.89 0.06
CA PHE A 77 22.13 -19.94 0.53
C PHE A 77 22.60 -20.20 1.98
N GLY A 78 22.11 -21.25 2.64
CA GLY A 78 22.44 -21.50 4.05
C GLY A 78 21.97 -20.37 4.96
N LEU A 79 20.77 -19.82 4.69
CA LEU A 79 20.20 -18.73 5.49
C LEU A 79 19.91 -19.21 6.90
N PRO A 80 20.23 -18.41 7.93
CA PRO A 80 19.93 -18.79 9.30
C PRO A 80 18.42 -18.76 9.53
N ASP A 81 17.88 -19.82 10.12
CA ASP A 81 16.47 -19.89 10.54
C ASP A 81 16.17 -19.03 11.77
N VAL A 82 17.22 -18.64 12.50
CA VAL A 82 17.14 -17.87 13.75
C VAL A 82 18.17 -16.73 13.74
N ILE A 83 17.74 -15.54 14.15
CA ILE A 83 18.59 -14.37 14.37
C ILE A 83 18.75 -14.16 15.88
N GLU A 84 19.87 -14.65 16.39
CA GLU A 84 20.27 -14.56 17.82
C GLU A 84 21.46 -13.62 18.05
N ARG A 85 22.07 -13.12 16.97
CA ARG A 85 23.22 -12.20 16.95
C ARG A 85 23.21 -11.40 15.65
N GLN A 86 23.82 -10.21 15.65
CA GLN A 86 23.91 -9.36 14.44
C GLN A 86 24.53 -10.08 13.23
N GLY A 87 25.46 -11.02 13.45
CA GLY A 87 26.06 -11.79 12.35
C GLY A 87 25.04 -12.59 11.52
N ALA A 88 23.97 -13.10 12.16
CA ALA A 88 22.90 -13.80 11.46
C ALA A 88 22.05 -12.82 10.62
N ALA A 89 21.75 -11.63 11.16
CA ALA A 89 21.07 -10.57 10.41
C ALA A 89 21.91 -10.08 9.21
N ARG A 90 23.23 -9.97 9.36
CA ARG A 90 24.15 -9.62 8.25
C ARG A 90 24.16 -10.69 7.16
N THR A 91 24.16 -11.97 7.53
CA THR A 91 24.08 -13.09 6.57
C THR A 91 22.82 -12.97 5.68
N TRP A 92 21.69 -12.57 6.27
CA TRP A 92 20.47 -12.25 5.52
C TRP A 92 20.66 -11.07 4.58
N VAL A 93 21.16 -9.95 5.08
CA VAL A 93 21.40 -8.73 4.28
C VAL A 93 22.32 -8.98 3.10
N ASP A 94 23.40 -9.73 3.31
CA ASP A 94 24.38 -10.06 2.26
C ASP A 94 23.75 -10.93 1.16
N SER A 95 22.75 -11.75 1.52
CA SER A 95 22.03 -12.63 0.58
C SER A 95 20.90 -11.92 -0.19
N PHE A 96 20.54 -10.68 0.14
CA PHE A 96 19.38 -10.01 -0.46
C PHE A 96 19.49 -9.86 -1.98
N GLN A 97 20.68 -9.63 -2.54
CA GLN A 97 20.82 -9.51 -4.00
C GLN A 97 20.48 -10.83 -4.72
N ASP A 98 20.94 -11.95 -4.19
CA ASP A 98 20.66 -13.27 -4.78
C ASP A 98 19.18 -13.65 -4.61
N LEU A 99 18.61 -13.36 -3.43
CA LEU A 99 17.19 -13.57 -3.17
C LEU A 99 16.30 -12.73 -4.08
N LYS A 100 16.69 -11.47 -4.35
CA LYS A 100 16.03 -10.63 -5.35
C LYS A 100 16.10 -11.26 -6.74
N GLY A 101 17.27 -11.74 -7.15
CA GLY A 101 17.43 -12.46 -8.42
C GLY A 101 16.49 -13.65 -8.54
N ILE A 102 16.35 -14.46 -7.49
CA ILE A 102 15.38 -15.57 -7.45
C ILE A 102 13.94 -15.07 -7.61
N MET A 103 13.57 -14.02 -6.87
CA MET A 103 12.24 -13.44 -6.96
C MET A 103 11.97 -12.83 -8.33
N ASP A 104 12.96 -12.23 -8.99
CA ASP A 104 12.85 -11.68 -10.33
C ASP A 104 12.60 -12.78 -11.38
N PHE A 105 13.34 -13.89 -11.31
CA PHE A 105 13.06 -15.06 -12.14
C PHE A 105 11.66 -15.60 -11.89
N TYR A 106 11.22 -15.68 -10.64
CA TYR A 106 9.87 -16.13 -10.31
C TYR A 106 8.80 -15.19 -10.89
N PHE A 107 8.92 -13.88 -10.66
CA PHE A 107 7.93 -12.89 -11.09
C PHE A 107 7.92 -12.65 -12.60
N SER A 108 8.99 -12.98 -13.32
CA SER A 108 8.98 -13.01 -14.78
C SER A 108 7.95 -14.00 -15.35
N LYS A 109 7.65 -15.08 -14.59
CA LYS A 109 6.69 -16.12 -14.98
C LYS A 109 5.36 -16.03 -14.23
N TYR A 110 5.39 -15.62 -12.96
CA TYR A 110 4.24 -15.57 -12.06
C TYR A 110 4.00 -14.14 -11.58
N SER A 111 3.84 -13.21 -12.52
CA SER A 111 3.72 -11.78 -12.26
C SER A 111 2.58 -11.44 -11.30
N LYS A 112 2.85 -10.52 -10.37
CA LYS A 112 1.87 -9.96 -9.41
C LYS A 112 1.92 -8.43 -9.44
N PRO A 113 1.62 -7.78 -10.59
CA PRO A 113 1.84 -6.35 -10.77
C PRO A 113 1.06 -5.49 -9.77
N GLU A 114 -0.17 -5.88 -9.39
CA GLU A 114 -0.94 -5.16 -8.37
C GLU A 114 -0.16 -4.98 -7.05
N ARG A 115 0.50 -6.03 -6.56
CA ARG A 115 1.32 -5.98 -5.33
C ARG A 115 2.58 -5.13 -5.49
N GLU A 116 3.22 -5.25 -6.63
CA GLU A 116 4.39 -4.44 -6.96
C GLU A 116 4.04 -2.94 -7.01
N PHE A 117 2.88 -2.61 -7.57
CA PHE A 117 2.39 -1.24 -7.65
C PHE A 117 1.90 -0.71 -6.30
N GLN A 118 1.33 -1.55 -5.43
CA GLN A 118 1.03 -1.16 -4.04
C GLN A 118 2.31 -0.73 -3.31
N GLN A 119 3.38 -1.52 -3.44
CA GLN A 119 4.69 -1.18 -2.88
C GLN A 119 5.29 0.09 -3.52
N LEU A 120 5.11 0.28 -4.82
CA LEU A 120 5.53 1.49 -5.52
C LEU A 120 4.83 2.73 -4.96
N VAL A 121 3.50 2.70 -4.81
CA VAL A 121 2.72 3.78 -4.21
C VAL A 121 3.23 4.06 -2.79
N ALA A 122 3.46 3.04 -1.97
CA ALA A 122 4.01 3.22 -0.63
C ALA A 122 5.37 3.94 -0.66
N ARG A 123 6.28 3.53 -1.54
CA ARG A 123 7.61 4.15 -1.69
C ARG A 123 7.52 5.62 -2.10
N GLU A 124 6.75 5.91 -3.16
CA GLU A 124 6.63 7.27 -3.70
C GLU A 124 6.09 8.25 -2.65
N ASN A 125 5.22 7.77 -1.77
CA ASN A 125 4.55 8.58 -0.78
C ASN A 125 5.26 8.63 0.58
N ASN A 126 6.07 7.64 0.93
CA ASN A 126 6.74 7.57 2.24
C ASN A 126 8.22 7.95 2.21
N LEU A 127 8.98 7.61 1.16
CA LEU A 127 10.45 7.66 1.20
C LEU A 127 11.13 8.18 -0.08
N SER A 128 10.37 8.61 -1.09
CA SER A 128 10.94 9.26 -2.27
C SER A 128 11.50 10.66 -1.94
N THR A 129 12.28 11.21 -2.86
CA THR A 129 12.80 12.58 -2.77
C THR A 129 11.70 13.65 -2.75
N ILE A 130 10.47 13.29 -3.11
CA ILE A 130 9.29 14.15 -3.10
C ILE A 130 8.25 13.71 -2.05
N ALA A 131 8.52 12.69 -1.24
CA ALA A 131 7.54 12.13 -0.30
C ALA A 131 6.97 13.18 0.65
N ASN A 132 7.77 14.15 1.09
CA ASN A 132 7.27 15.25 1.93
C ASN A 132 6.21 16.14 1.23
N GLN A 133 6.13 16.11 -0.10
CA GLN A 133 5.11 16.85 -0.87
C GLN A 133 3.83 16.04 -1.09
N SER A 134 3.87 14.72 -0.93
CA SER A 134 2.66 13.89 -0.91
C SER A 134 1.78 14.28 0.26
N GLU A 135 0.52 13.85 0.29
CA GLU A 135 -0.42 14.12 1.38
C GLU A 135 -1.02 12.85 1.97
N TYR A 136 -0.55 11.69 1.55
CA TYR A 136 -0.98 10.39 2.06
C TYR A 136 0.25 9.57 2.43
N PHE A 137 0.27 9.00 3.63
CA PHE A 137 1.38 8.18 4.13
C PHE A 137 0.91 6.74 4.33
N VAL A 138 1.54 5.80 3.62
CA VAL A 138 1.13 4.40 3.63
C VAL A 138 1.67 3.70 4.87
N THR A 139 0.80 3.14 5.70
CA THR A 139 1.19 2.40 6.91
C THR A 139 1.30 0.91 6.67
N ASP A 140 0.59 0.37 5.68
CA ASP A 140 0.64 -1.05 5.34
C ASP A 140 0.22 -1.32 3.89
N ILE A 141 0.70 -2.45 3.34
CA ILE A 141 0.23 -3.06 2.09
C ILE A 141 -0.14 -4.52 2.33
N GLU A 142 -1.04 -5.08 1.52
CA GLU A 142 -1.60 -6.42 1.71
C GLU A 142 -2.07 -6.62 3.16
N PHE A 143 -2.81 -5.64 3.69
CA PHE A 143 -3.34 -5.72 5.04
C PHE A 143 -4.32 -6.88 5.12
N ALA A 144 -4.11 -7.76 6.11
CA ALA A 144 -5.00 -8.88 6.39
C ALA A 144 -5.02 -9.12 7.89
N ASP A 145 -6.21 -9.04 8.47
CA ASP A 145 -6.43 -9.24 9.90
C ASP A 145 -7.67 -10.12 10.12
N SER A 146 -7.43 -11.34 10.62
CA SER A 146 -8.48 -12.32 10.87
C SER A 146 -9.42 -11.92 12.00
N ASP A 147 -8.91 -11.18 12.99
CA ASP A 147 -9.69 -10.76 14.16
C ASP A 147 -10.68 -9.67 13.75
N LEU A 148 -10.27 -8.79 12.84
CA LEU A 148 -11.16 -7.82 12.19
C LEU A 148 -12.05 -8.46 11.11
N GLY A 149 -11.61 -9.58 10.52
CA GLY A 149 -12.23 -10.17 9.33
C GLY A 149 -12.02 -9.30 8.09
N ALA A 150 -10.86 -8.64 8.01
CA ALA A 150 -10.61 -7.55 7.07
C ALA A 150 -9.41 -7.84 6.18
N ARG A 151 -9.52 -7.47 4.90
CA ARG A 151 -8.41 -7.47 3.95
C ARG A 151 -8.49 -6.22 3.09
N PHE A 152 -7.40 -5.46 3.05
CA PHE A 152 -7.29 -4.24 2.24
C PHE A 152 -5.95 -4.26 1.50
N ASP A 153 -5.93 -3.67 0.31
CA ASP A 153 -4.70 -3.59 -0.46
C ASP A 153 -3.69 -2.64 0.20
N ILE A 154 -4.12 -1.44 0.61
CA ILE A 154 -3.24 -0.43 1.21
C ILE A 154 -3.98 0.30 2.33
N LEU A 155 -3.30 0.47 3.47
CA LEU A 155 -3.71 1.39 4.54
C LEU A 155 -2.86 2.64 4.50
N ALA A 156 -3.49 3.81 4.60
CA ALA A 156 -2.78 5.09 4.59
C ALA A 156 -3.42 6.13 5.52
N LEU A 157 -2.63 7.13 5.91
CA LEU A 157 -3.09 8.32 6.59
C LEU A 157 -3.07 9.49 5.60
N ARG A 158 -4.19 10.18 5.43
CA ARG A 158 -4.22 11.47 4.77
C ARG A 158 -3.82 12.55 5.77
N TRP A 159 -2.75 13.27 5.47
CA TRP A 159 -2.24 14.36 6.28
C TRP A 159 -1.78 15.52 5.39
N LEU A 160 -2.68 16.48 5.20
CA LEU A 160 -2.49 17.62 4.30
C LEU A 160 -1.25 18.42 4.69
N ALA A 161 -0.50 18.88 3.70
CA ALA A 161 0.77 19.58 3.92
C ALA A 161 0.60 20.81 4.85
N LEU A 162 -0.48 21.58 4.67
CA LEU A 162 -0.80 22.76 5.49
C LEU A 162 -1.26 22.43 6.91
N GLN A 163 -1.65 21.19 7.19
CA GLN A 163 -2.20 20.74 8.47
C GLN A 163 -1.16 20.03 9.35
N ARG A 164 0.07 19.81 8.88
CA ARG A 164 1.12 19.06 9.60
C ARG A 164 1.69 19.73 10.85
N LYS A 165 1.18 20.91 11.19
CA LYS A 165 1.43 21.55 12.48
C LYS A 165 0.76 20.84 13.65
N SER A 166 -0.21 19.96 13.39
CA SER A 166 -0.89 19.14 14.40
C SER A 166 -0.87 17.65 14.03
N SER A 167 -0.67 16.79 15.03
CA SER A 167 -0.73 15.34 14.94
C SER A 167 -2.15 14.76 14.98
N SER A 168 -3.17 15.60 15.21
CA SER A 168 -4.59 15.19 15.30
C SER A 168 -5.41 15.39 14.02
N ASN A 169 -4.83 16.03 13.00
CA ASN A 169 -5.55 16.41 11.78
C ASN A 169 -5.36 15.39 10.64
N CYS A 170 -5.14 14.13 10.99
CA CYS A 170 -5.02 13.04 10.03
C CYS A 170 -6.38 12.41 9.79
N ARG A 171 -6.67 12.01 8.56
CA ARG A 171 -7.83 11.16 8.24
C ARG A 171 -7.36 9.77 7.80
N PRO A 172 -8.05 8.70 8.20
CA PRO A 172 -7.79 7.36 7.67
C PRO A 172 -8.12 7.29 6.17
N ALA A 173 -7.31 6.57 5.42
CA ALA A 173 -7.53 6.27 4.01
C ALA A 173 -7.32 4.76 3.75
N LEU A 174 -8.32 4.14 3.13
CA LEU A 174 -8.28 2.75 2.69
C LEU A 174 -8.19 2.76 1.16
N ILE A 175 -7.09 2.28 0.62
CA ILE A 175 -6.83 2.40 -0.82
C ILE A 175 -6.90 1.01 -1.45
N GLU A 176 -7.80 0.87 -2.42
CA GLU A 176 -7.97 -0.31 -3.24
C GLU A 176 -7.25 -0.12 -4.58
N MET A 177 -6.32 -1.01 -4.90
CA MET A 177 -5.56 -0.93 -6.14
C MET A 177 -6.11 -1.93 -7.14
N LYS A 178 -6.27 -1.50 -8.39
CA LYS A 178 -6.56 -2.40 -9.49
C LYS A 178 -5.58 -2.18 -10.62
N TYR A 179 -4.83 -3.23 -10.97
CA TYR A 179 -3.87 -3.18 -12.07
C TYR A 179 -4.48 -3.70 -13.37
N GLY A 180 -4.80 -2.78 -14.28
CA GLY A 180 -5.43 -3.06 -15.55
C GLY A 180 -6.86 -3.59 -15.43
N ASP A 181 -7.55 -3.68 -16.57
CA ASP A 181 -9.00 -3.95 -16.57
C ASP A 181 -9.37 -5.37 -16.16
N GLY A 182 -8.42 -6.32 -16.23
CA GLY A 182 -8.60 -7.69 -15.77
C GLY A 182 -8.95 -7.78 -14.29
N ALA A 183 -8.39 -6.88 -13.47
CA ALA A 183 -8.56 -6.86 -12.02
C ALA A 183 -9.91 -6.29 -11.55
N LEU A 184 -10.64 -5.56 -12.41
CA LEU A 184 -11.84 -4.81 -12.02
C LEU A 184 -13.07 -5.68 -11.67
N SER A 185 -13.10 -6.94 -12.14
CA SER A 185 -14.28 -7.81 -12.07
C SER A 185 -14.03 -9.11 -11.30
N GLY A 186 -15.11 -9.79 -10.90
CA GLY A 186 -15.06 -11.13 -10.30
C GLY A 186 -15.26 -11.10 -8.79
N LYS A 187 -14.84 -12.18 -8.11
CA LYS A 187 -15.05 -12.38 -6.66
C LYS A 187 -14.36 -11.33 -5.77
N ALA A 188 -13.39 -10.60 -6.32
CA ALA A 188 -12.67 -9.49 -5.69
C ALA A 188 -12.78 -8.21 -6.55
N GLY A 189 -13.96 -7.99 -7.13
CA GLY A 189 -14.28 -6.79 -7.92
C GLY A 189 -14.59 -5.58 -7.03
N ALA A 190 -14.66 -4.39 -7.64
CA ALA A 190 -14.81 -3.11 -6.93
C ALA A 190 -15.97 -3.08 -5.91
N LEU A 191 -17.15 -3.57 -6.30
CA LEU A 191 -18.33 -3.61 -5.43
C LEU A 191 -18.11 -4.44 -4.16
N LYS A 192 -17.46 -5.61 -4.27
CA LYS A 192 -17.21 -6.48 -3.12
C LYS A 192 -16.28 -5.81 -2.10
N HIS A 193 -15.25 -5.11 -2.58
CA HIS A 193 -14.36 -4.34 -1.70
C HIS A 193 -15.10 -3.21 -0.98
N LEU A 194 -15.97 -2.47 -1.69
CA LEU A 194 -16.80 -1.44 -1.07
C LEU A 194 -17.72 -2.01 0.03
N GLN A 195 -18.38 -3.13 -0.24
CA GLN A 195 -19.22 -3.83 0.74
C GLN A 195 -18.43 -4.29 1.97
N ASP A 196 -17.25 -4.87 1.77
CA ASP A 196 -16.40 -5.35 2.87
C ASP A 196 -15.86 -4.20 3.73
N ILE A 197 -15.50 -3.07 3.10
CA ILE A 197 -15.08 -1.85 3.80
C ILE A 197 -16.25 -1.26 4.60
N ASP A 198 -17.43 -1.11 3.98
CA ASP A 198 -18.63 -0.57 4.62
C ASP A 198 -19.02 -1.40 5.86
N ALA A 199 -19.04 -2.74 5.69
CA ALA A 199 -19.34 -3.67 6.76
C ALA A 199 -18.37 -3.53 7.94
N LEU A 200 -17.06 -3.34 7.67
CA LEU A 200 -16.08 -3.12 8.74
C LEU A 200 -16.30 -1.78 9.45
N ILE A 201 -16.48 -0.69 8.72
CA ILE A 201 -16.62 0.65 9.30
C ILE A 201 -17.91 0.77 10.11
N SER A 202 -18.98 0.10 9.68
CA SER A 202 -20.26 0.09 10.40
C SER A 202 -20.17 -0.53 11.81
N ILE A 203 -19.12 -1.30 12.10
CA ILE A 203 -18.88 -1.92 13.41
C ILE A 203 -17.86 -1.07 14.18
N ALA A 204 -18.36 -0.16 15.02
CA ALA A 204 -17.56 0.86 15.71
C ALA A 204 -16.30 0.32 16.41
N ASP A 205 -16.38 -0.80 17.13
CA ASP A 205 -15.23 -1.39 17.84
C ASP A 205 -14.16 -1.93 16.87
N LYS A 206 -14.57 -2.52 15.74
CA LYS A 206 -13.65 -2.98 14.70
C LYS A 206 -12.98 -1.81 14.00
N TYR A 207 -13.76 -0.79 13.66
CA TYR A 207 -13.23 0.42 13.04
C TYR A 207 -12.23 1.11 13.97
N LYS A 208 -12.57 1.29 15.26
CA LYS A 208 -11.65 1.83 16.26
C LYS A 208 -10.35 1.02 16.35
N THR A 209 -10.44 -0.31 16.36
CA THR A 209 -9.26 -1.19 16.40
C THR A 209 -8.39 -1.05 15.13
N LEU A 210 -9.00 -0.81 13.97
CA LEU A 210 -8.29 -0.49 12.73
C LEU A 210 -7.56 0.85 12.84
N LEU A 211 -8.21 1.90 13.37
CA LEU A 211 -7.59 3.21 13.56
C LEU A 211 -6.38 3.14 14.51
N GLU A 212 -6.53 2.48 15.67
CA GLU A 212 -5.42 2.28 16.61
C GLU A 212 -4.25 1.49 15.97
N THR A 213 -4.58 0.56 15.07
CA THR A 213 -3.57 -0.18 14.29
C THR A 213 -2.83 0.74 13.33
N MET A 214 -3.54 1.57 12.57
CA MET A 214 -2.94 2.53 11.62
C MET A 214 -2.07 3.57 12.35
N GLU A 215 -2.55 4.11 13.47
CA GLU A 215 -1.78 5.02 14.33
C GLU A 215 -0.49 4.36 14.80
N THR A 216 -0.58 3.14 15.34
CA THR A 216 0.58 2.44 15.89
C THR A 216 1.62 2.12 14.81
N GLN A 217 1.16 1.62 13.65
CA GLN A 217 2.04 1.36 12.50
C GLN A 217 2.71 2.64 12.02
N PHE A 218 1.96 3.74 11.84
CA PHE A 218 2.55 5.01 11.42
C PHE A 218 3.64 5.47 12.38
N ASN A 219 3.34 5.49 13.69
CA ASN A 219 4.26 5.97 14.70
C ASN A 219 5.54 5.09 14.77
N GLN A 220 5.41 3.76 14.66
CA GLN A 220 6.58 2.87 14.63
C GLN A 220 7.39 3.01 13.33
N LEU A 221 6.73 3.14 12.17
CA LEU A 221 7.42 3.38 10.90
C LEU A 221 8.15 4.74 10.90
N ASP A 222 7.56 5.77 11.49
CA ASP A 222 8.22 7.06 11.69
C ASP A 222 9.44 6.97 12.60
N GLU A 223 9.33 6.26 13.73
CA GLU A 223 10.45 6.03 14.66
C GLU A 223 11.59 5.27 14.00
N LEU A 224 11.27 4.30 13.13
CA LEU A 224 12.25 3.56 12.32
C LEU A 224 12.87 4.41 11.19
N GLY A 225 12.43 5.65 10.98
CA GLY A 225 12.91 6.52 9.91
C GLY A 225 12.45 6.07 8.52
N LEU A 226 11.29 5.42 8.44
CA LEU A 226 10.68 4.91 7.21
C LEU A 226 9.54 5.81 6.68
N MET A 227 9.46 7.04 7.19
CA MET A 227 8.51 8.09 6.79
C MET A 227 9.26 9.41 6.61
N ALA A 228 9.15 10.01 5.43
CA ALA A 228 9.80 11.25 5.07
C ALA A 228 8.78 12.40 4.99
N PHE A 229 8.77 13.24 6.02
CA PHE A 229 7.99 14.47 6.07
C PHE A 229 8.67 15.51 6.96
N ASN A 230 8.29 16.77 6.79
CA ASN A 230 8.76 17.88 7.61
C ASN A 230 8.19 17.73 9.02
N ARG A 231 9.05 17.32 9.96
CA ARG A 231 8.70 17.22 11.38
C ARG A 231 8.46 18.62 11.96
N VAL A 232 7.44 18.72 12.80
CA VAL A 232 7.19 19.92 13.60
C VAL A 232 7.81 19.69 14.98
N ALA A 233 8.39 20.74 15.57
CA ALA A 233 8.97 20.66 16.91
C ALA A 233 7.91 20.15 17.90
N ASN A 234 8.27 19.14 18.70
CA ASN A 234 7.39 18.46 19.65
C ASN A 234 6.22 17.66 19.04
N LEU A 235 6.38 17.15 17.81
CA LEU A 235 5.40 16.22 17.24
C LEU A 235 5.17 15.05 18.21
N THR A 236 3.93 14.90 18.65
CA THR A 236 3.46 13.75 19.42
C THR A 236 3.04 12.62 18.48
N LYS A 237 2.69 11.47 19.05
CA LYS A 237 2.10 10.36 18.29
C LYS A 237 0.85 10.82 17.53
N ILE A 238 0.71 10.39 16.28
CA ILE A 238 -0.51 10.63 15.50
C ILE A 238 -1.70 10.00 16.21
N LYS A 239 -2.83 10.71 16.14
CA LYS A 239 -4.12 10.23 16.59
C LYS A 239 -5.19 10.51 15.53
N LEU A 240 -5.97 9.49 15.21
CA LEU A 240 -7.11 9.52 14.31
C LEU A 240 -8.39 9.72 15.11
N ASP A 241 -9.29 10.53 14.58
CA ASP A 241 -10.61 10.73 15.15
C ASP A 241 -11.57 9.67 14.58
N ALA A 242 -12.15 8.84 15.46
CA ALA A 242 -13.11 7.83 15.06
C ALA A 242 -14.46 8.41 14.57
N SER A 243 -14.72 9.69 14.83
CA SER A 243 -15.89 10.40 14.30
C SER A 243 -15.68 10.94 12.88
N GLU A 244 -14.44 11.03 12.42
CA GLU A 244 -14.11 11.43 11.05
C GLU A 244 -14.32 10.26 10.09
N LYS A 245 -15.03 10.52 8.99
CA LYS A 245 -15.17 9.53 7.92
C LYS A 245 -13.80 9.24 7.29
N PRO A 246 -13.44 7.97 7.03
CA PRO A 246 -12.30 7.63 6.21
C PRO A 246 -12.55 7.97 4.74
N GLU A 247 -11.46 8.07 3.97
CA GLU A 247 -11.53 8.03 2.51
C GLU A 247 -11.36 6.59 2.03
N VAL A 248 -12.20 6.15 1.10
CA VAL A 248 -12.02 4.90 0.35
C VAL A 248 -11.63 5.25 -1.06
N ILE A 249 -10.38 4.95 -1.43
CA ILE A 249 -9.77 5.46 -2.66
C ILE A 249 -9.51 4.30 -3.61
N PHE A 250 -10.03 4.38 -4.84
CA PHE A 250 -9.60 3.50 -5.91
C PHE A 250 -8.40 4.10 -6.67
N VAL A 251 -7.32 3.32 -6.75
CA VAL A 251 -6.18 3.58 -7.65
C VAL A 251 -6.25 2.60 -8.81
N LEU A 252 -6.66 3.09 -9.97
CA LEU A 252 -6.89 2.31 -11.19
C LEU A 252 -5.65 2.37 -12.10
N ALA A 253 -4.60 1.64 -11.72
CA ALA A 253 -3.32 1.65 -12.43
C ALA A 253 -3.46 0.99 -13.80
N ASN A 254 -2.96 1.66 -14.85
CA ASN A 254 -2.93 1.15 -16.22
C ASN A 254 -4.30 0.70 -16.79
N HIS A 255 -5.37 1.40 -16.42
CA HIS A 255 -6.67 1.26 -17.08
C HIS A 255 -6.55 1.58 -18.59
N ASN A 256 -7.13 0.73 -19.45
CA ASN A 256 -7.20 1.00 -20.88
C ASN A 256 -8.37 1.95 -21.17
N PRO A 257 -8.12 3.21 -21.61
CA PRO A 257 -9.18 4.21 -21.78
C PRO A 257 -10.18 3.90 -22.90
N ARG A 258 -9.94 2.86 -23.72
CA ARG A 258 -10.87 2.39 -24.76
C ARG A 258 -11.85 1.32 -24.24
N SER A 259 -11.63 0.85 -23.02
CA SER A 259 -12.40 -0.24 -22.44
C SER A 259 -13.65 0.29 -21.76
N SER A 260 -14.81 -0.17 -22.19
CA SER A 260 -16.08 0.16 -21.55
C SER A 260 -16.24 -0.50 -20.17
N LYS A 261 -15.42 -1.51 -19.84
CA LYS A 261 -15.58 -2.34 -18.64
C LYS A 261 -15.60 -1.52 -17.35
N LEU A 262 -14.69 -0.55 -17.22
CA LEU A 262 -14.65 0.32 -16.04
C LEU A 262 -15.92 1.18 -15.95
N SER A 263 -16.34 1.80 -17.05
CA SER A 263 -17.57 2.58 -17.09
C SER A 263 -18.80 1.73 -16.77
N THR A 264 -18.87 0.49 -17.26
CA THR A 264 -19.98 -0.43 -16.94
C THR A 264 -20.04 -0.71 -15.45
N ILE A 265 -18.90 -1.05 -14.83
CA ILE A 265 -18.83 -1.34 -13.39
C ILE A 265 -19.22 -0.10 -12.59
N LEU A 266 -18.62 1.05 -12.90
CA LEU A 266 -18.86 2.28 -12.14
C LEU A 266 -20.27 2.85 -12.32
N ASN A 267 -21.02 2.46 -13.35
CA ASN A 267 -22.42 2.85 -13.54
C ASN A 267 -23.42 1.84 -12.92
N ASP A 268 -22.94 0.83 -12.22
CA ASP A 268 -23.78 -0.08 -11.44
C ASP A 268 -24.48 0.71 -10.31
N PRO A 269 -25.82 0.64 -10.18
CA PRO A 269 -26.56 1.28 -9.09
C PRO A 269 -26.09 0.88 -7.70
N GLU A 270 -25.56 -0.35 -7.52
CA GLU A 270 -25.01 -0.78 -6.23
C GLU A 270 -23.71 -0.04 -5.88
N ILE A 271 -22.90 0.34 -6.87
CA ILE A 271 -21.72 1.18 -6.65
C ILE A 271 -22.14 2.64 -6.41
N GLU A 272 -23.16 3.11 -7.13
CA GLU A 272 -23.69 4.48 -6.96
C GLU A 272 -24.15 4.76 -5.53
N ALA A 273 -24.72 3.76 -4.84
CA ALA A 273 -25.10 3.88 -3.44
C ALA A 273 -23.94 4.29 -2.52
N TYR A 274 -22.69 3.99 -2.89
CA TYR A 274 -21.51 4.35 -2.11
C TYR A 274 -20.96 5.75 -2.39
N ASP A 275 -21.38 6.46 -3.45
CA ASP A 275 -20.98 7.87 -3.66
C ASP A 275 -21.52 8.79 -2.55
N HIS A 276 -22.56 8.34 -1.84
CA HIS A 276 -23.19 9.05 -0.73
C HIS A 276 -23.17 8.23 0.58
N SER A 277 -22.19 7.34 0.75
CA SER A 277 -22.07 6.53 1.96
C SER A 277 -22.02 7.39 3.23
N SER A 278 -22.77 6.98 4.25
CA SER A 278 -22.68 7.56 5.59
C SER A 278 -21.40 7.14 6.32
N HIS A 279 -20.73 6.08 5.88
CA HIS A 279 -19.59 5.50 6.58
C HIS A 279 -18.24 6.01 6.07
N PHE A 280 -18.12 6.35 4.79
CA PHE A 280 -16.87 6.81 4.19
C PHE A 280 -17.09 7.74 3.00
N ASP A 281 -16.03 8.43 2.59
CA ASP A 281 -16.01 9.22 1.36
C ASP A 281 -15.39 8.38 0.25
N LEU A 282 -16.19 7.98 -0.75
CA LEU A 282 -15.69 7.28 -1.94
C LEU A 282 -14.92 8.24 -2.85
N LYS A 283 -13.69 7.88 -3.20
CA LYS A 283 -12.77 8.67 -4.01
C LYS A 283 -12.10 7.83 -5.08
N PHE A 284 -11.67 8.50 -6.14
CA PHE A 284 -10.86 7.93 -7.20
C PHE A 284 -9.62 8.79 -7.38
N TYR A 285 -8.46 8.15 -7.38
CA TYR A 285 -7.21 8.84 -7.66
C TYR A 285 -7.09 9.11 -9.17
N VAL A 286 -6.96 10.38 -9.51
CA VAL A 286 -6.61 10.86 -10.85
C VAL A 286 -5.33 11.67 -10.73
N SER A 287 -4.24 11.14 -11.26
CA SER A 287 -2.94 11.81 -11.21
C SER A 287 -3.02 13.19 -11.87
N SER A 288 -2.49 14.24 -11.22
CA SER A 288 -2.43 15.60 -11.79
C SER A 288 -1.66 15.61 -13.12
N PHE A 289 -0.56 14.88 -13.15
CA PHE A 289 0.24 14.50 -14.31
C PHE A 289 0.80 13.08 -14.06
N ALA A 290 1.69 12.57 -14.91
CA ALA A 290 2.29 11.27 -14.67
C ALA A 290 3.00 11.21 -13.30
N GLY A 291 2.60 10.27 -12.44
CA GLY A 291 3.19 10.08 -11.11
C GLY A 291 2.33 9.23 -10.18
N TYR A 292 2.87 8.88 -9.02
CA TYR A 292 2.19 8.10 -7.98
C TYR A 292 2.16 8.80 -6.61
N ALA A 293 2.65 10.03 -6.52
CA ALA A 293 2.45 10.87 -5.35
C ALA A 293 0.96 11.18 -5.22
N LEU A 294 0.41 10.91 -4.04
CA LEU A 294 -0.99 11.10 -3.72
C LEU A 294 -1.16 12.50 -3.12
N HIS A 295 -1.97 13.32 -3.76
CA HIS A 295 -2.36 14.64 -3.29
C HIS A 295 -3.88 14.68 -3.15
N ALA A 296 -4.41 15.41 -2.18
CA ALA A 296 -5.86 15.47 -1.97
C ALA A 296 -6.58 16.08 -3.18
N ASP A 297 -5.93 17.01 -3.88
CA ASP A 297 -6.44 17.62 -5.13
C ASP A 297 -6.59 16.60 -6.29
N CYS A 298 -5.95 15.44 -6.18
CA CYS A 298 -6.05 14.34 -7.14
C CYS A 298 -7.16 13.33 -6.78
N MET A 299 -7.94 13.58 -5.72
CA MET A 299 -9.01 12.69 -5.26
C MET A 299 -10.38 13.22 -5.70
N VAL A 300 -10.95 12.60 -6.73
CA VAL A 300 -12.25 13.00 -7.28
C VAL A 300 -13.38 12.09 -6.80
N THR A 301 -14.61 12.59 -6.76
CA THR A 301 -15.81 11.80 -6.44
C THR A 301 -16.16 10.81 -7.56
N LEU A 302 -17.09 9.87 -7.32
CA LEU A 302 -17.57 8.97 -8.38
C LEU A 302 -18.19 9.76 -9.53
N SER A 303 -19.03 10.75 -9.21
CA SER A 303 -19.65 11.64 -10.19
C SER A 303 -18.62 12.36 -11.06
N GLN A 304 -17.62 13.00 -10.46
CA GLN A 304 -16.53 13.66 -11.19
C GLN A 304 -15.73 12.67 -12.05
N PHE A 305 -15.42 11.49 -11.51
CA PHE A 305 -14.68 10.46 -12.24
C PHE A 305 -15.45 9.93 -13.45
N ARG A 306 -16.77 9.71 -13.31
CA ARG A 306 -17.66 9.32 -14.43
C ARG A 306 -17.65 10.36 -15.55
N GLU A 307 -17.66 11.65 -15.23
CA GLU A 307 -17.57 12.72 -16.24
C GLU A 307 -16.23 12.67 -17.00
N LEU A 308 -15.11 12.40 -16.32
CA LEU A 308 -13.81 12.20 -16.96
C LEU A 308 -13.78 10.98 -17.92
N LEU A 309 -14.54 9.93 -17.61
CA LEU A 309 -14.67 8.78 -18.52
C LEU A 309 -15.53 9.11 -19.75
N LYS A 310 -16.62 9.88 -19.56
CA LYS A 310 -17.51 10.28 -20.66
C LYS A 310 -16.80 11.17 -21.67
N SER A 311 -16.06 12.19 -21.22
CA SER A 311 -15.34 13.11 -22.11
C SER A 311 -14.35 12.35 -22.99
N LYS A 312 -13.59 11.41 -22.41
CA LYS A 312 -12.64 10.56 -23.15
C LYS A 312 -13.32 9.64 -24.17
N ASN A 313 -14.48 9.07 -23.83
CA ASN A 313 -15.22 8.23 -24.77
C ASN A 313 -15.80 9.04 -25.94
N ALA A 314 -16.27 10.26 -25.68
CA ALA A 314 -16.78 11.17 -26.71
C ALA A 314 -15.68 11.62 -27.68
N GLU A 315 -14.48 11.94 -27.17
CA GLU A 315 -13.31 12.28 -28.00
C GLU A 315 -12.89 11.11 -28.92
N GLN A 316 -12.93 9.86 -28.41
CA GLN A 316 -12.62 8.67 -29.20
C GLN A 316 -13.67 8.39 -30.28
N GLY A 317 -14.96 8.59 -29.98
CA GLY A 317 -16.03 8.45 -30.98
C GLY A 317 -15.88 9.46 -32.12
N ALA A 318 -15.62 10.73 -31.79
CA ALA A 318 -15.41 11.79 -32.78
C ALA A 318 -14.18 11.55 -33.68
N ALA A 319 -13.09 10.98 -33.13
CA ALA A 319 -11.89 10.64 -33.91
C ALA A 319 -12.14 9.51 -34.93
N LEU A 320 -12.95 8.50 -34.58
CA LEU A 320 -13.29 7.40 -35.48
C LEU A 320 -14.21 7.85 -36.62
N ASP A 321 -15.14 8.76 -36.35
CA ASP A 321 -16.03 9.32 -37.38
C ASP A 321 -15.26 10.25 -38.36
N GLY A 322 -14.25 10.98 -37.87
CA GLY A 322 -13.40 11.86 -38.69
C GLY A 322 -12.50 11.12 -39.69
N ASP A 323 -11.93 9.97 -39.31
CA ASP A 323 -11.08 9.15 -40.20
C ASP A 323 -11.90 8.41 -41.28
N SER A 324 -13.19 8.16 -41.04
CA SER A 324 -14.08 7.58 -42.05
C SER A 324 -14.38 8.53 -43.21
N ALA A 325 -14.19 9.84 -43.02
CA ALA A 325 -14.43 10.87 -44.04
C ALA A 325 -13.19 11.15 -44.93
N ALA A 326 -11.99 10.68 -44.56
CA ALA A 326 -10.74 10.98 -45.26
C ALA A 326 -10.33 9.91 -46.31
N LEU A 327 -11.03 8.78 -46.38
CA LEU A 327 -10.74 7.66 -47.30
C LEU A 327 -11.61 7.68 -48.57
N HIS A 328 -11.79 8.84 -49.21
CA HIS A 328 -12.18 8.89 -50.62
C HIS A 328 -11.68 10.17 -51.31
N PRO A 329 -10.51 10.15 -51.95
CA PRO A 329 -10.26 10.96 -53.13
C PRO A 329 -10.61 10.14 -54.38
N ARG A 330 -11.47 10.70 -55.22
CA ARG A 330 -11.65 10.28 -56.61
C ARG A 330 -10.43 10.58 -57.45
#